data_AF-A0A1V4HH91-F1
#
_entry.id   AF-A0A1V4HH91-F1
#
_cell.length_a   1.000
_cell.length_b   1.000
_cell.length_c   1.000
_cell.angle_alpha   90.00
_cell.angle_beta   90.00
_cell.angle_gamma   90.00
#
_symmetry.space_group_name_H-M   'P 1'
#
loop_
_entity.id
_entity.type
_entity.pdbx_description
1 polymer ?
#
loop_
_entity_poly.entity_id
_entity_poly.type
_entity_poly.pdbx_seq_one_letter_code
_entity_poly.pdbx_strand_id
1 'polypeptide(L)'
;MKQILVFILLATLLCWFMFAPVYKHIIIVRQAVLQKEVDYLLEIGANGRHGYINSAMIQQSRDRMEERGFISGDLIYTVDTTTGTGGTDESTPVWRGTGLRLHMTYPYHRLFVIDQLVGITVPAASNRMGASGMKMSEYVP
;
A
#
# COMPACT_ATOMS: atom_id res chain seq x y z
N MET A 1 -45.65 -6.38 -10.14
CA MET A 1 -44.27 -6.90 -10.24
C MET A 1 -43.30 -5.90 -10.87
N LYS A 2 -43.58 -5.33 -12.05
CA LYS A 2 -42.69 -4.33 -12.71
C LYS A 2 -42.37 -3.10 -11.85
N GLN A 3 -43.36 -2.56 -11.14
CA GLN A 3 -43.15 -1.40 -10.25
C GLN A 3 -42.23 -1.69 -9.06
N ILE A 4 -42.35 -2.89 -8.46
CA ILE A 4 -41.47 -3.32 -7.37
C ILE A 4 -40.03 -3.49 -7.88
N LEU A 5 -39.85 -4.07 -9.07
CA LEU A 5 -38.54 -4.19 -9.69
C LEU A 5 -37.89 -2.82 -9.94
N VAL A 6 -38.65 -1.87 -10.50
CA VAL A 6 -38.16 -0.50 -10.74
C VAL A 6 -37.80 0.19 -9.43
N PHE A 7 -38.61 0.02 -8.39
CA PHE A 7 -38.33 0.58 -7.07
C PHE A 7 -37.03 0.02 -6.48
N ILE A 8 -36.82 -1.30 -6.55
CA ILE A 8 -35.61 -1.94 -6.04
C ILE A 8 -34.37 -1.44 -6.79
N LEU A 9 -34.42 -1.39 -8.13
CA LEU A 9 -33.32 -0.89 -8.95
C LEU A 9 -32.97 0.58 -8.64
N LEU A 10 -34.00 1.42 -8.45
CA LEU A 10 -33.81 2.82 -8.11
C LEU A 10 -33.18 2.97 -6.71
N ALA A 11 -33.68 2.20 -5.73
CA ALA A 11 -33.17 2.22 -4.37
C ALA A 11 -31.70 1.75 -4.30
N THR A 12 -31.34 0.70 -5.04
CA THR A 12 -29.94 0.23 -5.11
C THR A 12 -29.02 1.26 -5.76
N LEU A 13 -29.47 1.92 -6.83
CA LEU A 13 -28.69 2.97 -7.49
C LEU A 13 -28.50 4.20 -6.62
N LEU A 14 -29.56 4.65 -5.93
CA LEU A 14 -29.49 5.78 -5.00
C LEU A 14 -28.55 5.49 -3.83
N CYS A 15 -28.65 4.28 -3.25
CA CYS A 15 -27.76 3.85 -2.19
C CYS A 15 -26.30 3.84 -2.68
N TRP A 16 -26.03 3.22 -3.83
CA TRP A 16 -24.68 3.21 -4.41
C TRP A 16 -24.17 4.63 -4.65
N PHE A 17 -24.98 5.52 -5.24
CA PHE A 17 -24.55 6.89 -5.55
C PHE A 17 -24.20 7.71 -4.29
N MET A 18 -24.93 7.51 -3.20
CA MET A 18 -24.68 8.21 -1.94
C MET A 18 -23.36 7.76 -1.26
N PHE A 19 -22.99 6.49 -1.40
CA PHE A 19 -21.79 5.92 -0.76
C PHE A 19 -20.57 5.80 -1.68
N ALA A 20 -20.76 5.79 -3.00
CA ALA A 20 -19.73 5.69 -4.04
C ALA A 20 -18.57 6.66 -3.83
N PRO A 21 -18.81 7.96 -3.56
CA PRO A 21 -17.73 8.90 -3.34
C PRO A 21 -16.89 8.53 -2.12
N VAL A 22 -17.51 8.13 -1.01
CA VAL A 22 -16.84 7.96 0.29
C VAL A 22 -15.79 6.84 0.25
N TYR A 23 -16.15 5.63 -0.16
CA TYR A 23 -15.17 4.52 -0.15
C TYR A 23 -14.10 4.67 -1.22
N LYS A 24 -14.40 5.30 -2.36
CA LYS A 24 -13.39 5.62 -3.39
C LYS A 24 -12.34 6.58 -2.85
N HIS A 25 -12.73 7.57 -2.05
CA HIS A 25 -11.78 8.44 -1.35
C HIS A 25 -10.93 7.64 -0.36
N ILE A 26 -11.51 6.71 0.40
CA ILE A 26 -10.75 5.84 1.31
C ILE A 26 -9.68 5.04 0.56
N ILE A 27 -10.02 4.47 -0.61
CA ILE A 27 -9.06 3.72 -1.44
C ILE A 27 -7.90 4.61 -1.88
N ILE A 28 -8.20 5.81 -2.39
CA ILE A 28 -7.19 6.78 -2.85
C ILE A 28 -6.30 7.20 -1.68
N VAL A 29 -6.88 7.50 -0.52
CA VAL A 29 -6.13 7.88 0.69
C VAL A 29 -5.23 6.73 1.14
N ARG A 30 -5.71 5.49 1.18
CA ARG A 30 -4.89 4.33 1.56
C ARG A 30 -3.72 4.14 0.61
N GLN A 31 -3.95 4.25 -0.70
CA GLN A 31 -2.90 4.16 -1.70
C GLN A 31 -1.86 5.28 -1.53
N ALA A 32 -2.31 6.52 -1.28
CA ALA A 32 -1.43 7.66 -1.04
C ALA A 32 -0.60 7.50 0.25
N VAL A 33 -1.20 6.97 1.32
CA VAL A 33 -0.49 6.67 2.58
C VAL A 33 0.55 5.57 2.37
N LEU A 34 0.21 4.49 1.65
CA LEU A 34 1.18 3.45 1.30
C LEU A 34 2.37 4.02 0.52
N GLN A 35 2.10 4.84 -0.51
CA GLN A 35 3.18 5.45 -1.30
C GLN A 35 4.05 6.38 -0.45
N LYS A 36 3.43 7.24 0.36
CA LYS A 36 4.16 8.14 1.26
C LYS A 36 5.07 7.39 2.22
N GLU A 37 4.61 6.25 2.74
CA GLU A 37 5.41 5.45 3.67
C GLU A 37 6.57 4.72 2.97
N VAL A 38 6.36 4.26 1.72
CA VAL A 38 7.45 3.73 0.89
C VAL A 38 8.51 4.79 0.64
N ASP A 39 8.10 6.00 0.23
CA ASP A 39 9.01 7.10 -0.04
C ASP A 39 9.78 7.51 1.23
N TYR A 40 9.11 7.54 2.38
CA TYR A 40 9.73 7.82 3.67
C TYR A 40 10.78 6.78 4.08
N LEU A 41 10.46 5.49 3.96
CA LEU A 41 11.41 4.42 4.29
C LEU A 41 12.61 4.42 3.35
N LEU A 42 12.41 4.70 2.07
CA LEU A 42 13.52 4.87 1.11
C LEU A 42 14.37 6.09 1.44
N GLU A 43 13.76 7.20 1.88
CA GLU A 43 14.50 8.40 2.28
C GLU A 43 15.42 8.13 3.46
N ILE A 44 14.96 7.40 4.48
CA ILE A 44 15.77 7.10 5.66
C ILE A 44 16.74 5.94 5.40
N GLY A 45 16.29 4.91 4.67
CA GLY A 45 17.07 3.71 4.43
C GLY A 45 18.19 3.92 3.42
N ALA A 46 17.96 4.70 2.37
CA ALA A 46 18.96 4.97 1.34
C ALA A 46 19.85 6.20 1.66
N ASN A 47 19.81 6.73 2.88
CA ASN A 47 20.61 7.90 3.26
C ASN A 47 22.11 7.56 3.45
N GLY A 48 22.93 8.59 3.65
CA GLY A 48 24.36 8.45 3.84
C GLY A 48 24.83 7.61 5.04
N ARG A 49 23.95 7.33 6.01
CA ARG A 49 24.30 6.61 7.25
C ARG A 49 23.91 5.13 7.24
N HIS A 50 22.79 4.77 6.60
CA HIS A 50 22.29 3.41 6.64
C HIS A 50 22.64 2.65 5.36
N GLY A 51 22.06 3.01 4.21
CA GLY A 51 22.15 2.17 3.02
C GLY A 51 21.38 0.85 3.12
N TYR A 52 20.43 0.72 4.04
CA TYR A 52 19.60 -0.48 4.23
C TYR A 52 18.24 -0.11 4.84
N ILE A 53 17.27 -1.03 4.77
CA ILE A 53 15.99 -0.96 5.49
C ILE A 53 15.84 -2.23 6.33
N ASN A 54 16.22 -2.16 7.60
CA ASN A 54 16.23 -3.32 8.49
C ASN A 54 14.84 -3.60 9.12
N SER A 55 14.76 -4.68 9.88
CA SER A 55 13.53 -5.10 10.56
C SER A 55 13.00 -4.07 11.56
N ALA A 56 13.89 -3.33 12.24
CA ALA A 56 13.49 -2.29 13.19
C ALA A 56 12.79 -1.12 12.47
N MET A 57 13.31 -0.69 11.32
CA MET A 57 12.68 0.36 10.50
C MET A 57 11.33 -0.10 9.94
N ILE A 58 11.23 -1.37 9.52
CA ILE A 58 9.96 -1.96 9.08
C ILE A 58 8.96 -2.03 10.23
N GLN A 59 9.39 -2.39 11.44
CA GLN A 59 8.48 -2.42 12.59
C GLN A 59 7.95 -1.02 12.93
N GLN A 60 8.82 0.00 12.96
CA GLN A 60 8.38 1.38 13.16
C GLN A 60 7.41 1.85 12.06
N SER A 61 7.59 1.37 10.83
CA SER A 61 6.64 1.61 9.74
C SER A 61 5.28 0.99 10.03
N ARG A 62 5.25 -0.28 10.49
CA ARG A 62 4.01 -0.95 10.87
C ARG A 62 3.26 -0.18 11.96
N ASP A 63 3.97 0.32 12.97
CA ASP A 63 3.38 1.09 14.06
C ASP A 63 2.73 2.39 13.54
N ARG A 64 3.44 3.15 12.68
CA ARG A 64 2.87 4.35 12.01
C ARG A 64 1.68 4.04 11.12
N MET A 65 1.71 2.90 10.44
CA MET A 65 0.62 2.48 9.56
C MET A 65 -0.61 2.06 10.37
N GLU A 66 -0.42 1.46 11.54
CA GLU A 66 -1.49 1.13 12.48
C GLU A 66 -2.21 2.38 13.00
N GLU A 67 -1.46 3.45 13.33
CA GLU A 67 -2.02 4.77 13.68
C GLU A 67 -2.87 5.37 12.53
N ARG A 68 -2.62 4.97 11.29
CA ARG A 68 -3.36 5.39 10.09
C ARG A 68 -4.55 4.47 9.76
N GLY A 69 -4.83 3.47 10.60
CA GLY A 69 -5.94 2.54 10.45
C GLY A 69 -5.67 1.35 9.53
N PHE A 70 -4.40 0.99 9.33
CA PHE A 70 -4.02 -0.28 8.71
C PHE A 70 -3.87 -1.38 9.77
N ILE A 71 -4.06 -2.63 9.37
CA ILE A 71 -3.72 -3.77 10.22
C ILE A 71 -2.26 -4.11 9.97
N SER A 72 -1.41 -3.94 10.98
CA SER A 72 0.04 -4.12 10.86
C SER A 72 0.42 -5.50 10.32
N GLY A 73 -0.25 -6.57 10.75
CA GLY A 73 -0.01 -7.94 10.28
C GLY A 73 -0.34 -8.20 8.80
N ASP A 74 -1.19 -7.37 8.20
CA ASP A 74 -1.59 -7.50 6.80
C ASP A 74 -0.61 -6.82 5.83
N LEU A 75 0.32 -6.00 6.32
CA LEU A 75 1.32 -5.33 5.48
C LEU A 75 2.46 -6.28 5.10
N ILE A 76 2.80 -6.33 3.82
CA ILE A 76 3.93 -7.10 3.31
C ILE A 76 4.94 -6.13 2.72
N TYR A 77 6.20 -6.27 3.14
CA TYR A 77 7.33 -5.46 2.70
C TYR A 77 8.30 -6.36 1.95
N THR A 78 8.80 -5.89 0.82
CA THR A 78 9.83 -6.55 0.04
C THR A 78 10.90 -5.51 -0.27
N VAL A 79 12.13 -5.77 0.17
CA VAL A 79 13.26 -4.85 0.04
C VAL A 79 14.34 -5.54 -0.75
N ASP A 80 14.64 -4.98 -1.91
CA ASP A 80 15.60 -5.53 -2.87
C ASP A 80 16.59 -4.45 -3.31
N THR A 81 17.68 -4.84 -3.95
CA THR A 81 18.58 -3.90 -4.63
C THR A 81 18.54 -4.07 -6.14
N THR A 82 19.11 -3.11 -6.86
CA THR A 82 19.32 -3.21 -8.32
C THR A 82 20.37 -4.24 -8.71
N THR A 83 21.26 -4.62 -7.78
CA THR A 83 22.27 -5.66 -7.97
C THR A 83 21.78 -7.07 -7.61
N GLY A 84 20.56 -7.20 -7.08
CA GLY A 84 19.97 -8.48 -6.68
C GLY A 84 20.42 -8.97 -5.31
N THR A 85 21.18 -8.17 -4.56
CA THR A 85 21.47 -8.41 -3.15
C THR A 85 20.28 -8.00 -2.27
N GLY A 86 20.20 -8.55 -1.06
CA GLY A 86 19.22 -8.07 -0.07
C GLY A 86 19.53 -6.63 0.36
N GLY A 87 18.48 -5.86 0.66
CA GLY A 87 18.61 -4.47 1.13
C GLY A 87 18.26 -4.26 2.60
N THR A 88 18.20 -5.34 3.38
CA THR A 88 17.71 -5.33 4.78
C THR A 88 18.80 -5.53 5.83
N ASP A 89 20.00 -5.95 5.42
CA ASP A 89 21.09 -6.29 6.31
C ASP A 89 21.97 -5.07 6.61
N GLU A 90 22.04 -4.71 7.89
CA GLU A 90 22.86 -3.61 8.39
C GLU A 90 24.36 -3.91 8.34
N SER A 91 24.76 -5.19 8.38
CA SER A 91 26.16 -5.59 8.28
C SER A 91 26.72 -5.47 6.86
N THR A 92 25.84 -5.40 5.85
CA THR A 92 26.18 -5.22 4.44
C THR A 92 25.38 -4.08 3.82
N PRO A 93 25.64 -2.82 4.21
CA PRO A 93 24.93 -1.67 3.69
C PRO A 93 25.15 -1.52 2.19
N VAL A 94 24.11 -1.06 1.49
CA VAL A 94 24.12 -0.85 0.04
C VAL A 94 24.94 0.38 -0.29
N TRP A 95 25.97 0.23 -1.11
CA TRP A 95 26.91 1.29 -1.42
C TRP A 95 26.28 2.37 -2.30
N ARG A 96 26.82 3.59 -2.20
CA ARG A 96 26.39 4.72 -3.02
C ARG A 96 26.33 4.35 -4.51
N GLY A 97 25.23 4.74 -5.16
CA GLY A 97 24.99 4.49 -6.58
C GLY A 97 24.30 3.15 -6.89
N THR A 98 24.13 2.27 -5.91
CA THR A 98 23.25 1.10 -6.04
C THR A 98 21.83 1.48 -5.62
N GLY A 99 20.84 1.16 -6.46
CA GLY A 99 19.43 1.42 -6.17
C GLY A 99 18.87 0.46 -5.11
N LEU A 100 18.26 1.01 -4.06
CA LEU A 100 17.45 0.31 -3.08
C LEU A 100 15.97 0.39 -3.51
N ARG A 101 15.32 -0.76 -3.62
CA ARG A 101 13.92 -0.92 -4.03
C ARG A 101 13.10 -1.37 -2.84
N LEU A 102 11.95 -0.73 -2.65
CA LEU A 102 10.98 -1.11 -1.65
C LEU A 102 9.63 -1.28 -2.33
N HIS A 103 8.99 -2.41 -2.05
CA HIS A 103 7.62 -2.70 -2.45
C HIS A 103 6.81 -3.05 -1.21
N MET A 104 5.70 -2.33 -0.99
CA MET A 104 4.79 -2.55 0.13
C MET A 104 3.40 -2.88 -0.39
N THR A 105 2.76 -3.92 0.16
CA THR A 105 1.40 -4.29 -0.23
C THR A 105 0.45 -4.49 0.94
N TYR A 106 -0.83 -4.23 0.69
CA TYR A 106 -1.92 -4.37 1.63
C TYR A 106 -3.17 -4.92 0.93
N PRO A 107 -3.99 -5.79 1.55
CA PRO A 107 -5.19 -6.33 0.91
C PRO A 107 -6.26 -5.24 0.70
N TYR A 108 -7.06 -5.38 -0.36
CA TYR A 108 -8.21 -4.50 -0.58
C TYR A 108 -9.37 -4.75 0.41
N HIS A 109 -9.32 -5.86 1.15
CA HIS A 109 -10.38 -6.32 2.04
C HIS A 109 -11.74 -6.28 1.33
N ARG A 110 -12.74 -5.61 1.90
CA ARG A 110 -14.11 -5.53 1.36
C ARG A 110 -14.45 -4.18 0.73
N LEU A 111 -13.44 -3.36 0.40
CA LEU A 111 -13.64 -1.98 -0.05
C LEU A 111 -14.49 -1.86 -1.33
N PHE A 112 -14.49 -2.86 -2.20
CA PHE A 112 -15.23 -2.86 -3.46
C PHE A 112 -16.56 -3.59 -3.41
N VAL A 113 -16.96 -4.20 -2.28
CA VAL A 113 -18.17 -5.05 -2.23
C VAL A 113 -19.44 -4.26 -2.62
N ILE A 114 -19.49 -2.96 -2.33
CA ILE A 114 -20.60 -2.07 -2.69
C ILE A 114 -20.74 -1.93 -4.21
N ASP A 115 -19.65 -2.02 -4.99
CA ASP A 115 -19.69 -1.91 -6.45
C ASP A 115 -20.43 -3.08 -7.12
N GLN A 116 -20.60 -4.22 -6.41
CA GLN A 116 -21.43 -5.34 -6.90
C GLN A 116 -22.90 -4.95 -7.09
N LEU A 117 -23.40 -3.95 -6.33
CA LEU A 117 -24.77 -3.47 -6.44
C LEU A 117 -25.10 -2.87 -7.82
N VAL A 118 -24.08 -2.45 -8.56
CA VAL A 118 -24.21 -1.89 -9.92
C VAL A 118 -23.56 -2.79 -10.97
N GLY A 119 -23.30 -4.07 -10.64
CA GLY A 119 -22.82 -5.07 -11.60
C GLY A 119 -21.32 -4.97 -11.93
N ILE A 120 -20.53 -4.25 -11.15
CA ILE A 120 -19.07 -4.18 -11.33
C ILE A 120 -18.42 -5.40 -10.71
N THR A 121 -17.53 -6.05 -11.47
CA THR A 121 -16.69 -7.14 -10.96
C THR A 121 -15.67 -6.61 -9.96
N VAL A 122 -15.67 -7.16 -8.76
CA VAL A 122 -14.73 -6.76 -7.70
C VAL A 122 -13.42 -7.54 -7.80
N PRO A 123 -12.29 -6.99 -7.32
CA PRO A 123 -11.05 -7.73 -7.19
C PRO A 123 -11.22 -9.01 -6.36
N ALA A 124 -10.45 -10.05 -6.66
CA ALA A 124 -10.44 -11.27 -5.85
C ALA A 124 -9.88 -10.98 -4.46
N ALA A 125 -10.22 -11.83 -3.48
CA ALA A 125 -9.77 -11.65 -2.10
C ALA A 125 -8.23 -11.69 -1.95
N SER A 126 -7.52 -12.30 -2.89
CA SER A 126 -6.06 -12.34 -2.94
C SER A 126 -5.44 -11.09 -3.56
N ASN A 127 -6.21 -10.20 -4.19
CA ASN A 127 -5.68 -8.97 -4.76
C ASN A 127 -5.30 -7.98 -3.66
N ARG A 128 -4.20 -7.26 -3.92
CA ARG A 128 -3.59 -6.34 -2.96
C ARG A 128 -3.33 -5.00 -3.64
N MET A 129 -3.55 -3.91 -2.92
CA MET A 129 -2.98 -2.62 -3.27
C MET A 129 -1.48 -2.65 -2.97
N GLY A 130 -0.70 -2.01 -3.84
CA GLY A 130 0.75 -1.98 -3.73
C GLY A 130 1.28 -0.58 -3.98
N ALA A 131 2.32 -0.23 -3.25
CA ALA A 131 3.14 0.95 -3.49
C ALA A 131 4.59 0.50 -3.67
N SER A 132 5.32 1.21 -4.53
CA SER A 132 6.70 0.85 -4.85
C SER A 132 7.53 2.09 -5.10
N GLY A 133 8.80 1.99 -4.76
CA GLY A 133 9.76 3.06 -5.04
C GLY A 133 11.16 2.50 -5.18
N MET A 134 12.03 3.34 -5.71
CA MET A 134 13.46 3.07 -5.79
C MET A 134 14.20 4.37 -5.50
N LYS A 135 15.19 4.31 -4.61
CA LYS A 135 16.11 5.42 -4.36
C LYS A 135 17.54 4.91 -4.45
N MET A 136 18.42 5.70 -5.07
CA MET A 136 19.86 5.39 -5.07
C MET A 136 20.40 5.54 -3.66
N SER A 137 21.13 4.54 -3.18
CA SER A 137 21.81 4.66 -1.90
C SER A 137 22.80 5.82 -1.94
N GLU A 138 22.88 6.54 -0.84
CA GLU A 138 23.82 7.62 -0.57
C GLU A 138 24.93 7.17 0.41
N TYR A 139 24.88 5.92 0.89
CA TYR A 139 25.80 5.41 1.90
C TYR A 139 27.27 5.49 1.48
N VAL A 140 28.08 6.11 2.35
CA VAL A 140 29.53 6.19 2.25
C VAL A 140 30.10 5.79 3.62
N PRO A 141 31.01 4.79 3.69
CA PRO A 141 31.59 4.34 4.96
C PRO A 141 32.54 5.36 5.61
#